data_AF-A0AAD4I459-F1
#
_entry.id   AF-A0AAD4I459-F1
#
_cell.length_a   1.000
_cell.length_b   1.000
_cell.length_c   1.000
_cell.angle_alpha   90.00
_cell.angle_beta   90.00
_cell.angle_gamma   90.00
#
_symmetry.space_group_name_H-M   'P 1'
#
loop_
_entity.id
_entity.type
_entity.pdbx_description
1 polymer ?
#
loop_
_entity_poly.entity_id
_entity_poly.type
_entity_poly.pdbx_seq_one_letter_code
_entity_poly.pdbx_strand_id
1 'polypeptide(L)'
;MYPDWPQSPADLVPLPRCDGPKLSAFDFHGPQEIEFLEHLGEGGHSHVFKVNILGCVYALKLFRFVYDDDWLGPEANDDEDQDDIKVLSAFYEYSEPFSAECRAYGRLQEAGHEDLAVPCFGYVLLDERHERAVMDKFSDLDLDFNGNGDYPGYYDMRSRFLGRDGRAPPIRGIVKALGRAEEHMRTSDARRILREVVSLQQLGIFHVDVAHRQLIDGKIADFSTAVTTPHFLTNPELNPSLTPEWISAMEFETFRFCLADYWQFDDMVEEWNDEHDDPRDKVKVSALPGTRGRQSTYGLRSTPSRERVYSLVDPRRLGWGASATLSSRRVAGGGTGQKGDGGTGGVSGRAISKPRRRLVARPPRWYYDCDPQTAAKLKTTRGYSLTLSWWAKDGLIFPRKRR
;
A
#
# COMPACT_ATOMS: atom_id res chain seq x y z
N MET A 1 -15.41 3.90 -12.28
CA MET A 1 -14.42 3.24 -11.41
C MET A 1 -13.55 4.27 -10.70
N TYR A 2 -12.76 5.05 -11.45
CA TYR A 2 -11.88 6.08 -10.90
C TYR A 2 -12.64 7.29 -10.29
N PRO A 3 -11.97 8.08 -9.43
CA PRO A 3 -12.43 9.41 -9.05
C PRO A 3 -12.73 10.26 -10.28
N ASP A 4 -13.77 11.09 -10.17
CA ASP A 4 -14.21 12.00 -11.22
C ASP A 4 -13.52 13.37 -11.07
N TRP A 5 -13.61 14.22 -12.07
CA TRP A 5 -13.16 15.61 -11.98
C TRP A 5 -13.92 16.34 -10.86
N PRO A 6 -13.23 16.95 -9.88
CA PRO A 6 -13.90 17.68 -8.82
C PRO A 6 -14.58 18.93 -9.40
N GLN A 7 -15.88 19.12 -9.10
CA GLN A 7 -16.63 20.32 -9.49
C GLN A 7 -16.59 21.37 -8.36
N SER A 8 -16.28 20.92 -7.14
CA SER A 8 -16.16 21.75 -5.95
C SER A 8 -15.18 21.11 -4.95
N PRO A 9 -14.69 21.88 -3.96
CA PRO A 9 -13.88 21.32 -2.86
C PRO A 9 -14.58 20.20 -2.08
N ALA A 10 -15.92 20.16 -2.08
CA ALA A 10 -16.68 19.12 -1.39
C ALA A 10 -16.57 17.74 -2.07
N ASP A 11 -16.17 17.69 -3.35
CA ASP A 11 -15.96 16.43 -4.08
C ASP A 11 -14.64 15.74 -3.69
N LEU A 12 -13.73 16.46 -3.03
CA LEU A 12 -12.44 15.96 -2.55
C LEU A 12 -12.59 15.24 -1.19
N VAL A 13 -13.31 14.11 -1.23
CA VAL A 13 -13.55 13.23 -0.08
C VAL A 13 -12.37 12.27 0.15
N PRO A 14 -12.07 11.85 1.40
CA PRO A 14 -11.02 10.87 1.64
C PRO A 14 -11.18 9.58 0.81
N LEU A 15 -10.07 9.11 0.22
CA LEU A 15 -10.02 7.95 -0.68
C LEU A 15 -9.19 6.80 -0.07
N PRO A 16 -9.46 5.53 -0.42
CA PRO A 16 -10.55 5.04 -1.27
C PRO A 16 -11.92 5.14 -0.62
N ARG A 17 -13.00 4.88 -1.37
CA ARG A 17 -14.39 4.99 -0.91
C ARG A 17 -14.89 3.77 -0.14
N CYS A 18 -14.23 2.62 -0.26
CA CYS A 18 -14.56 1.43 0.53
C CYS A 18 -14.27 1.60 2.04
N ASP A 19 -14.72 0.66 2.85
CA ASP A 19 -14.51 0.69 4.29
C ASP A 19 -13.03 0.55 4.68
N GLY A 20 -12.69 1.13 5.84
CA GLY A 20 -11.35 1.09 6.39
C GLY A 20 -10.56 2.40 6.22
N PRO A 21 -9.21 2.31 6.18
CA PRO A 21 -8.35 3.47 6.16
C PRO A 21 -8.48 4.29 4.87
N LYS A 22 -8.41 5.61 5.01
CA LYS A 22 -8.54 6.57 3.92
C LYS A 22 -7.49 7.65 4.05
N LEU A 23 -7.01 8.15 2.91
CA LEU A 23 -6.13 9.29 2.79
C LEU A 23 -6.97 10.51 2.38
N SER A 24 -6.80 11.63 3.07
CA SER A 24 -7.44 12.91 2.71
C SER A 24 -6.76 13.54 1.50
N ALA A 25 -7.49 14.43 0.81
CA ALA A 25 -6.90 15.27 -0.22
C ALA A 25 -5.82 16.17 0.38
N PHE A 26 -4.80 16.50 -0.41
CA PHE A 26 -3.81 17.51 -0.06
C PHE A 26 -4.49 18.88 0.04
N ASP A 27 -4.20 19.62 1.12
CA ASP A 27 -4.76 20.94 1.35
C ASP A 27 -3.88 22.02 0.70
N PHE A 28 -4.37 22.59 -0.40
CA PHE A 28 -3.71 23.69 -1.11
C PHE A 28 -3.92 25.06 -0.45
N HIS A 29 -4.71 25.16 0.61
CA HIS A 29 -5.09 26.43 1.25
C HIS A 29 -5.64 27.48 0.26
N GLY A 30 -6.26 27.02 -0.83
CA GLY A 30 -6.66 27.84 -1.97
C GLY A 30 -6.80 27.02 -3.25
N PRO A 31 -6.74 27.68 -4.43
CA PRO A 31 -6.67 26.98 -5.71
C PRO A 31 -5.50 26.02 -5.78
N GLN A 32 -5.66 24.94 -6.55
CA GLN A 32 -4.58 24.02 -6.84
C GLN A 32 -3.50 24.74 -7.66
N GLU A 33 -2.30 24.85 -7.12
CA GLU A 33 -1.14 25.44 -7.78
C GLU A 33 0.06 24.52 -7.58
N ILE A 34 0.51 23.90 -8.68
CA ILE A 34 1.62 22.95 -8.69
C ILE A 34 2.63 23.41 -9.73
N GLU A 35 3.83 23.76 -9.28
CA GLU A 35 4.96 24.00 -10.16
C GLU A 35 5.78 22.70 -10.28
N PHE A 36 5.71 22.05 -11.44
CA PHE A 36 6.58 20.91 -11.73
C PHE A 36 8.02 21.37 -11.91
N LEU A 37 8.98 20.74 -11.25
CA LEU A 37 10.40 21.15 -11.29
C LEU A 37 11.26 20.17 -12.08
N GLU A 38 11.17 18.88 -11.76
CA GLU A 38 12.07 17.83 -12.25
C GLU A 38 11.36 16.48 -12.27
N HIS A 39 11.63 15.63 -13.26
CA HIS A 39 11.23 14.23 -13.24
C HIS A 39 12.29 13.42 -12.46
N LEU A 40 11.89 12.80 -11.36
CA LEU A 40 12.79 12.08 -10.46
C LEU A 40 12.97 10.61 -10.86
N GLY A 41 12.03 10.06 -11.65
CA GLY A 41 12.07 8.69 -12.14
C GLY A 41 10.68 8.07 -12.19
N GLU A 42 10.63 6.84 -12.67
CA GLU A 42 9.41 6.07 -12.84
C GLU A 42 9.54 4.66 -12.25
N GLY A 43 8.40 4.01 -12.07
CA GLY A 43 8.29 2.60 -11.77
C GLY A 43 7.07 2.00 -12.45
N GLY A 44 6.81 0.72 -12.20
CA GLY A 44 5.73 -0.02 -12.86
C GLY A 44 4.36 0.67 -12.81
N HIS A 45 4.05 1.38 -11.72
CA HIS A 45 2.72 1.97 -11.50
C HIS A 45 2.65 3.49 -11.62
N SER A 46 3.77 4.21 -11.83
CA SER A 46 3.77 5.67 -11.67
C SER A 46 5.01 6.38 -12.20
N HIS A 47 4.86 7.67 -12.43
CA HIS A 47 5.94 8.65 -12.54
C HIS A 47 6.10 9.45 -11.25
N VAL A 48 7.31 9.85 -10.89
CA VAL A 48 7.58 10.66 -9.70
C VAL A 48 8.23 11.97 -10.11
N PHE A 49 7.65 13.09 -9.66
CA PHE A 49 8.12 14.43 -9.96
C PHE A 49 8.51 15.16 -8.70
N LYS A 50 9.55 15.98 -8.79
CA LYS A 50 9.82 17.04 -7.84
C LYS A 50 8.92 18.22 -8.17
N VAL A 51 8.19 18.72 -7.18
CA VAL A 51 7.25 19.83 -7.36
C VAL A 51 7.41 20.88 -6.28
N ASN A 52 7.04 22.12 -6.58
CA ASN A 52 6.85 23.18 -5.61
C ASN A 52 5.35 23.45 -5.45
N ILE A 53 4.86 23.35 -4.22
CA ILE A 53 3.48 23.65 -3.83
C ILE A 53 3.55 24.55 -2.60
N LEU A 54 2.92 25.73 -2.65
CA LEU A 54 2.92 26.71 -1.55
C LEU A 54 4.33 27.11 -1.07
N GLY A 55 5.32 27.14 -1.97
CA GLY A 55 6.70 27.50 -1.64
C GLY A 55 7.51 26.36 -1.01
N CYS A 56 6.94 25.17 -0.87
CA CYS A 56 7.59 23.99 -0.32
C CYS A 56 7.83 22.95 -1.42
N VAL A 57 8.99 22.28 -1.36
CA VAL A 57 9.36 21.24 -2.32
C VAL A 57 8.91 19.86 -1.85
N TYR A 58 8.24 19.13 -2.72
CA TYR A 58 7.71 17.79 -2.48
C TYR A 58 8.10 16.80 -3.58
N ALA A 59 7.92 15.51 -3.29
CA ALA A 59 7.81 14.47 -4.30
C ALA A 59 6.32 14.22 -4.59
N LEU A 60 5.92 14.34 -5.85
CA LEU A 60 4.58 14.04 -6.35
C LEU A 60 4.63 12.77 -7.19
N LYS A 61 4.08 11.68 -6.65
CA LYS A 61 3.92 10.41 -7.39
C LYS A 61 2.60 10.47 -8.16
N LEU A 62 2.65 10.43 -9.48
CA LEU A 62 1.49 10.41 -10.38
C LEU A 62 1.29 8.99 -10.93
N PHE A 63 0.12 8.42 -10.70
CA PHE A 63 -0.16 7.02 -11.00
C PHE A 63 -0.61 6.82 -12.44
N ARG A 64 -0.10 5.74 -13.04
CA ARG A 64 -0.55 5.22 -14.32
C ARG A 64 -1.93 4.55 -14.17
N PHE A 65 -2.63 4.43 -15.29
CA PHE A 65 -3.79 3.58 -15.49
C PHE A 65 -3.27 2.22 -15.97
N VAL A 66 -2.85 1.41 -14.99
CA VAL A 66 -2.18 0.11 -15.18
C VAL A 66 -3.15 -0.96 -15.69
N TYR A 67 -2.62 -2.09 -16.19
CA TYR A 67 -3.43 -3.22 -16.64
C TYR A 67 -4.17 -3.89 -15.48
N ASP A 68 -5.27 -4.56 -15.80
CA ASP A 68 -6.10 -5.24 -14.78
C ASP A 68 -5.31 -6.37 -14.09
N ASP A 69 -4.32 -6.96 -14.78
CA ASP A 69 -3.42 -7.98 -14.25
C ASP A 69 -2.31 -7.45 -13.34
N ASP A 70 -2.09 -6.13 -13.28
CA ASP A 70 -1.03 -5.51 -12.46
C ASP A 70 -1.41 -5.44 -10.96
N TRP A 71 -2.65 -5.78 -10.60
CA TRP A 71 -3.14 -5.71 -9.23
C TRP A 71 -4.07 -6.87 -8.87
N LEU A 72 -4.35 -7.06 -7.58
CA LEU A 72 -5.25 -8.12 -7.11
C LEU A 72 -6.70 -7.85 -7.54
N GLY A 73 -7.07 -8.39 -8.69
CA GLY A 73 -8.37 -8.19 -9.32
C GLY A 73 -9.05 -9.48 -9.77
N PRO A 74 -10.14 -9.35 -10.53
CA PRO A 74 -10.78 -10.49 -11.17
C PRO A 74 -9.82 -11.09 -12.21
N GLU A 75 -9.84 -12.42 -12.36
CA GLU A 75 -9.11 -13.06 -13.45
C GLU A 75 -9.81 -12.76 -14.78
N ALA A 76 -9.04 -12.37 -15.80
CA ALA A 76 -9.55 -12.21 -17.16
C ALA A 76 -10.02 -13.58 -17.67
N ASN A 77 -11.31 -13.88 -17.51
CA ASN A 77 -11.91 -15.03 -18.16
C ASN A 77 -12.17 -14.68 -19.63
N ASP A 78 -11.92 -15.62 -20.54
CA ASP A 78 -12.21 -15.48 -21.98
C ASP A 78 -13.72 -15.29 -22.28
N ASP A 79 -14.60 -15.55 -21.30
CA ASP A 79 -16.06 -15.61 -21.46
C ASP A 79 -16.84 -14.53 -20.67
N GLU A 80 -16.18 -13.68 -19.87
CA GLU A 80 -16.82 -12.59 -19.09
C GLU A 80 -16.35 -11.23 -19.62
N ASP A 81 -17.28 -10.27 -19.76
CA ASP A 81 -16.99 -8.91 -20.22
C ASP A 81 -15.87 -8.29 -19.35
N GLN A 82 -14.64 -8.25 -19.87
CA GLN A 82 -13.46 -7.65 -19.23
C GLN A 82 -13.66 -6.17 -18.86
N ASP A 83 -14.73 -5.56 -19.37
CA ASP A 83 -15.13 -4.19 -19.10
C ASP A 83 -16.35 -4.08 -18.16
N ASP A 84 -16.71 -5.12 -17.39
CA ASP A 84 -17.72 -4.96 -16.34
C ASP A 84 -17.20 -4.03 -15.24
N ILE A 85 -17.56 -2.75 -15.41
CA ILE A 85 -17.25 -1.65 -14.51
C ILE A 85 -17.66 -1.98 -13.07
N LYS A 86 -18.77 -2.68 -12.85
CA LYS A 86 -19.24 -3.00 -11.50
C LYS A 86 -18.32 -4.02 -10.83
N VAL A 87 -17.87 -5.02 -11.58
CA VAL A 87 -16.92 -6.02 -11.09
C VAL A 87 -15.60 -5.34 -10.75
N LEU A 88 -14.97 -4.64 -11.70
CA LEU A 88 -13.66 -4.01 -11.47
C LEU A 88 -13.71 -2.94 -10.37
N SER A 89 -14.80 -2.15 -10.30
CA SER A 89 -14.96 -1.16 -9.23
C SER A 89 -15.03 -1.78 -7.83
N ALA A 90 -15.47 -3.03 -7.69
CA ALA A 90 -15.49 -3.71 -6.39
C ALA A 90 -14.07 -3.96 -5.85
N PHE A 91 -13.09 -4.18 -6.74
CA PHE A 91 -11.70 -4.45 -6.36
C PHE A 91 -10.83 -3.19 -6.38
N TYR A 92 -11.12 -2.24 -7.27
CA TYR A 92 -10.40 -0.97 -7.44
C TYR A 92 -10.08 -0.29 -6.11
N GLU A 93 -11.09 -0.19 -5.24
CA GLU A 93 -10.99 0.53 -3.98
C GLU A 93 -10.05 -0.16 -2.96
N TYR A 94 -9.64 -1.40 -3.22
CA TYR A 94 -8.78 -2.20 -2.34
C TYR A 94 -7.37 -2.38 -2.90
N SER A 95 -7.26 -2.70 -4.18
CA SER A 95 -6.04 -3.28 -4.76
C SER A 95 -5.38 -2.45 -5.83
N GLU A 96 -6.11 -1.54 -6.49
CA GLU A 96 -5.51 -0.73 -7.56
C GLU A 96 -4.39 0.14 -6.98
N PRO A 97 -3.25 0.33 -7.68
CA PRO A 97 -2.05 0.95 -7.10
C PRO A 97 -2.23 2.25 -6.32
N PHE A 98 -3.06 3.16 -6.82
CA PHE A 98 -3.34 4.42 -6.12
C PHE A 98 -4.18 4.17 -4.87
N SER A 99 -5.21 3.33 -4.97
CA SER A 99 -6.06 2.95 -3.84
C SER A 99 -5.29 2.22 -2.75
N ALA A 100 -4.46 1.23 -3.12
CA ALA A 100 -3.61 0.47 -2.20
C ALA A 100 -2.71 1.40 -1.37
N GLU A 101 -2.06 2.36 -2.05
CA GLU A 101 -1.18 3.31 -1.41
C GLU A 101 -1.93 4.32 -0.52
N CYS A 102 -3.11 4.78 -0.96
CA CYS A 102 -4.00 5.59 -0.12
C CYS A 102 -4.42 4.87 1.16
N ARG A 103 -4.75 3.56 1.09
CA ARG A 103 -5.11 2.77 2.27
C ARG A 103 -3.93 2.62 3.23
N ALA A 104 -2.74 2.34 2.71
CA ALA A 104 -1.54 2.18 3.54
C ALA A 104 -1.23 3.47 4.32
N TYR A 105 -1.15 4.62 3.65
CA TYR A 105 -0.91 5.90 4.32
C TYR A 105 -2.08 6.30 5.23
N GLY A 106 -3.32 6.06 4.81
CA GLY A 106 -4.50 6.25 5.66
C GLY A 106 -4.40 5.45 6.96
N ARG A 107 -3.89 4.20 6.91
CA ARG A 107 -3.73 3.34 8.09
C ARG A 107 -2.64 3.88 9.02
N LEU A 108 -1.53 4.38 8.47
CA LEU A 108 -0.48 5.01 9.25
C LEU A 108 -1.01 6.25 10.01
N GLN A 109 -1.79 7.10 9.33
CA GLN A 109 -2.42 8.28 9.93
C GLN A 109 -3.50 7.94 10.96
N GLU A 110 -4.30 6.91 10.70
CA GLU A 110 -5.32 6.42 11.64
C GLU A 110 -4.67 5.88 12.92
N ALA A 111 -3.57 5.14 12.80
CA ALA A 111 -2.90 4.48 13.91
C ALA A 111 -1.86 5.35 14.64
N GLY A 112 -1.52 6.52 14.09
CA GLY A 112 -0.50 7.44 14.62
C GLY A 112 0.93 6.90 14.48
N HIS A 113 1.22 6.27 13.34
CA HIS A 113 2.54 5.70 13.01
C HIS A 113 3.05 6.20 11.66
N GLU A 114 2.80 7.46 11.32
CA GLU A 114 3.35 8.07 10.11
C GLU A 114 4.89 8.00 10.07
N ASP A 115 5.55 7.82 11.22
CA ASP A 115 7.00 7.63 11.33
C ASP A 115 7.52 6.32 10.71
N LEU A 116 6.67 5.37 10.32
CA LEU A 116 7.09 4.12 9.67
C LEU A 116 7.35 4.26 8.17
N ALA A 117 6.98 5.39 7.56
CA ALA A 117 7.12 5.63 6.13
C ALA A 117 7.60 7.06 5.85
N VAL A 118 7.86 7.38 4.59
CA VAL A 118 8.03 8.76 4.14
C VAL A 118 6.76 9.56 4.46
N PRO A 119 6.85 10.78 5.00
CA PRO A 119 5.67 11.60 5.26
C PRO A 119 4.80 11.77 4.00
N CYS A 120 3.51 11.50 4.14
CA CYS A 120 2.49 11.65 3.10
C CYS A 120 1.49 12.72 3.51
N PHE A 121 1.27 13.68 2.62
CA PHE A 121 0.51 14.89 2.90
C PHE A 121 -0.90 14.86 2.32
N GLY A 122 -1.21 13.88 1.49
CA GLY A 122 -2.54 13.69 0.90
C GLY A 122 -2.48 13.33 -0.57
N TYR A 123 -3.64 12.99 -1.13
CA TYR A 123 -3.78 12.74 -2.56
C TYR A 123 -4.13 14.03 -3.33
N VAL A 124 -3.85 14.05 -4.62
CA VAL A 124 -4.21 15.12 -5.56
C VAL A 124 -4.86 14.49 -6.78
N LEU A 125 -5.85 15.17 -7.36
CA LEU A 125 -6.36 14.89 -8.70
C LEU A 125 -5.90 16.05 -9.57
N LEU A 126 -5.10 15.80 -10.60
CA LEU A 126 -4.65 16.88 -11.47
C LEU A 126 -5.85 17.48 -12.21
N ASP A 127 -5.92 18.81 -12.26
CA ASP A 127 -6.83 19.48 -13.20
C ASP A 127 -6.24 19.47 -14.62
N GLU A 128 -7.04 19.83 -15.62
CA GLU A 128 -6.59 19.85 -17.03
C GLU A 128 -5.38 20.77 -17.27
N ARG A 129 -5.28 21.86 -16.50
CA ARG A 129 -4.17 22.82 -16.62
C ARG A 129 -2.86 22.16 -16.16
N HIS A 130 -2.89 21.44 -15.04
CA HIS A 130 -1.70 20.77 -14.51
C HIS A 130 -1.34 19.51 -15.29
N GLU A 131 -2.32 18.76 -15.80
CA GLU A 131 -2.03 17.66 -16.74
C GLU A 131 -1.30 18.18 -17.98
N ARG A 132 -1.80 19.26 -18.59
CA ARG A 132 -1.12 19.87 -19.74
C ARG A 132 0.27 20.40 -19.36
N ALA A 133 0.39 21.03 -18.19
CA ALA A 133 1.67 21.59 -17.75
C ALA A 133 2.76 20.52 -17.57
N VAL A 134 2.42 19.35 -17.01
CA VAL A 134 3.40 18.25 -16.87
C VAL A 134 3.76 17.65 -18.23
N MET A 135 2.77 17.43 -19.11
CA MET A 135 3.00 16.87 -20.45
C MET A 135 3.83 17.82 -21.33
N ASP A 136 3.56 19.13 -21.28
CA ASP A 136 4.30 20.13 -22.07
C ASP A 136 5.74 20.28 -21.55
N LYS A 137 5.91 20.38 -20.23
CA LYS A 137 7.22 20.63 -19.60
C LYS A 137 8.21 19.49 -19.82
N PHE A 138 7.72 18.26 -19.81
CA PHE A 138 8.53 17.05 -19.94
C PHE A 138 8.23 16.33 -21.26
N SER A 139 7.89 17.07 -22.32
CA SER A 139 7.57 16.52 -23.64
C SER A 139 8.74 15.81 -24.32
N ASP A 140 9.97 15.98 -23.81
CA ASP A 140 11.17 15.25 -24.20
C ASP A 140 11.30 13.88 -23.52
N LEU A 141 10.58 13.67 -22.41
CA LEU A 141 10.43 12.38 -21.75
C LEU A 141 9.15 11.76 -22.34
N ASP A 142 9.25 10.54 -22.87
CA ASP A 142 8.11 9.81 -23.47
C ASP A 142 7.11 9.38 -22.39
N LEU A 143 6.47 10.36 -21.74
CA LEU A 143 5.59 10.16 -20.59
C LEU A 143 4.29 9.53 -21.06
N ASP A 144 4.06 8.29 -20.65
CA ASP A 144 2.76 7.64 -20.79
C ASP A 144 2.13 7.41 -19.41
N PHE A 145 0.82 7.63 -19.33
CA PHE A 145 0.01 7.33 -18.15
C PHE A 145 -0.89 6.11 -18.35
N ASN A 146 -0.92 5.50 -19.53
CA ASN A 146 -1.61 4.25 -19.80
C ASN A 146 -0.65 3.07 -19.73
N GLY A 147 -1.15 1.93 -19.24
CA GLY A 147 -0.35 0.72 -19.04
C GLY A 147 0.59 0.82 -17.84
N ASN A 148 1.61 -0.03 -17.84
CA ASN A 148 2.61 -0.09 -16.77
C ASN A 148 4.00 0.33 -17.31
N GLY A 149 5.00 0.32 -16.43
CA GLY A 149 6.38 0.68 -16.80
C GLY A 149 7.04 -0.24 -17.84
N ASP A 150 6.58 -1.50 -17.95
CA ASP A 150 7.14 -2.47 -18.91
C ASP A 150 6.52 -2.33 -20.30
N TYR A 151 5.23 -1.98 -20.36
CA TYR A 151 4.46 -1.80 -21.59
C TYR A 151 3.70 -0.45 -21.56
N PRO A 152 4.40 0.70 -21.60
CA PRO A 152 3.74 2.00 -21.58
C PRO A 152 2.90 2.20 -22.86
N GLY A 153 1.67 2.69 -22.71
CA GLY A 153 0.84 3.13 -23.83
C GLY A 153 0.25 2.04 -24.72
N TYR A 154 0.46 0.75 -24.39
CA TYR A 154 0.05 -0.34 -25.29
C TYR A 154 -1.48 -0.43 -25.48
N TYR A 155 -2.26 -0.07 -24.45
CA TYR A 155 -3.72 0.06 -24.52
C TYR A 155 -4.17 1.33 -23.79
N ASP A 156 -5.23 1.99 -24.28
CA ASP A 156 -5.83 3.14 -23.62
C ASP A 156 -6.70 2.71 -22.42
N MET A 157 -6.03 2.46 -21.30
CA MET A 157 -6.63 2.02 -20.05
C MET A 157 -7.43 3.12 -19.36
N ARG A 158 -7.02 4.37 -19.52
CA ARG A 158 -7.63 5.56 -18.92
C ARG A 158 -9.04 5.78 -19.47
N SER A 159 -9.22 5.67 -20.78
CA SER A 159 -10.52 5.93 -21.43
C SER A 159 -11.54 4.80 -21.29
N ARG A 160 -11.15 3.61 -20.80
CA ARG A 160 -12.09 2.50 -20.52
C ARG A 160 -13.16 2.87 -19.49
N PHE A 161 -12.84 3.78 -18.56
CA PHE A 161 -13.71 4.13 -17.43
C PHE A 161 -13.94 5.63 -17.35
N LEU A 162 -14.72 6.16 -18.29
CA LEU A 162 -15.08 7.58 -18.36
C LEU A 162 -15.81 8.07 -17.10
N GLY A 163 -15.56 9.34 -16.75
CA GLY A 163 -16.24 10.08 -15.69
C GLY A 163 -17.70 10.39 -16.03
N ARG A 164 -18.41 11.05 -15.11
CA ARG A 164 -19.86 11.33 -15.25
C ARG A 164 -20.20 12.22 -16.45
N ASP A 165 -19.25 13.04 -16.88
CA ASP A 165 -19.39 13.93 -18.04
C ASP A 165 -18.84 13.33 -19.35
N GLY A 166 -18.43 12.05 -19.33
CA GLY A 166 -17.87 11.36 -20.49
C GLY A 166 -16.40 11.67 -20.76
N ARG A 167 -15.72 12.44 -19.90
CA ARG A 167 -14.27 12.66 -20.03
C ARG A 167 -13.47 11.52 -19.40
N ALA A 168 -12.24 11.35 -19.87
CA ALA A 168 -11.25 10.52 -19.18
C ALA A 168 -11.07 11.03 -17.73
N PRO A 169 -10.91 10.13 -16.74
CA PRO A 169 -10.70 10.49 -15.34
C PRO A 169 -9.38 11.28 -15.15
N PRO A 170 -9.26 12.17 -14.14
CA PRO A 170 -8.03 12.90 -13.88
C PRO A 170 -6.85 11.97 -13.52
N ILE A 171 -5.63 12.40 -13.83
CA ILE A 171 -4.41 11.77 -13.32
C ILE A 171 -4.37 11.93 -11.80
N ARG A 172 -4.21 10.80 -11.11
CA ARG A 172 -4.24 10.70 -9.65
C ARG A 172 -2.83 10.75 -9.11
N GLY A 173 -2.61 11.47 -8.02
CA GLY A 173 -1.30 11.60 -7.42
C GLY A 173 -1.30 11.60 -5.90
N ILE A 174 -0.13 11.39 -5.31
CA ILE A 174 0.10 11.50 -3.86
C ILE A 174 1.30 12.40 -3.62
N VAL A 175 1.11 13.39 -2.73
CA VAL A 175 2.16 14.34 -2.31
C VAL A 175 2.89 13.77 -1.10
N LYS A 176 4.20 13.63 -1.22
CA LYS A 176 5.08 13.09 -0.19
C LYS A 176 6.25 14.03 0.09
N ALA A 177 6.91 13.81 1.22
CA ALA A 177 8.16 14.49 1.50
C ALA A 177 9.19 14.11 0.42
N LEU A 178 9.87 15.12 -0.10
CA LEU A 178 11.07 14.88 -0.90
C LEU A 178 12.19 14.44 0.03
N GLY A 179 12.85 13.33 -0.29
CA GLY A 179 14.02 12.85 0.43
C GLY A 179 15.09 12.36 -0.54
N ARG A 180 16.12 11.70 0.00
CA ARG A 180 17.21 11.14 -0.80
C ARG A 180 17.10 9.63 -0.85
N ALA A 181 17.44 9.05 -2.00
CA ALA A 181 17.67 7.61 -2.09
C ALA A 181 18.76 7.21 -1.09
N GLU A 182 18.60 6.05 -0.47
CA GLU A 182 19.61 5.53 0.44
C GLU A 182 20.85 5.12 -0.37
N GLU A 183 22.01 5.67 -0.01
CA GLU A 183 23.29 5.33 -0.66
C GLU A 183 24.03 4.22 0.10
N HIS A 184 23.72 4.02 1.40
CA HIS A 184 24.47 3.15 2.29
C HIS A 184 23.57 2.39 3.26
N MET A 185 23.45 1.07 3.09
CA MET A 185 22.75 0.22 4.05
C MET A 185 23.71 -0.48 5.02
N ARG A 186 23.76 -0.03 6.28
CA ARG A 186 24.49 -0.75 7.32
C ARG A 186 23.63 -1.84 7.95
N THR A 187 24.28 -2.75 8.68
CA THR A 187 23.58 -3.78 9.48
C THR A 187 22.57 -3.19 10.47
N SER A 188 22.80 -2.00 11.02
CA SER A 188 21.82 -1.31 11.89
C SER A 188 20.57 -0.88 11.14
N ASP A 189 20.74 -0.42 9.90
CA ASP A 189 19.67 0.07 9.03
C ASP A 189 18.81 -1.10 8.55
N ALA A 190 19.42 -2.20 8.10
CA ALA A 190 18.70 -3.44 7.80
C ALA A 190 17.89 -3.97 8.99
N ARG A 191 18.44 -3.94 10.21
CA ARG A 191 17.67 -4.30 11.42
C ARG A 191 16.52 -3.34 11.70
N ARG A 192 16.65 -2.06 11.36
CA ARG A 192 15.57 -1.06 11.48
C ARG A 192 14.46 -1.39 10.48
N ILE A 193 14.80 -1.58 9.22
CA ILE A 193 13.86 -1.91 8.14
C ILE A 193 13.06 -3.17 8.50
N LEU A 194 13.70 -4.24 8.94
CA LEU A 194 12.98 -5.46 9.37
C LEU A 194 11.99 -5.20 10.51
N ARG A 195 12.35 -4.35 11.49
CA ARG A 195 11.41 -3.97 12.57
C ARG A 195 10.26 -3.12 12.05
N GLU A 196 10.49 -2.27 11.05
CA GLU A 196 9.46 -1.45 10.41
C GLU A 196 8.51 -2.31 9.59
N VAL A 197 8.99 -3.28 8.81
CA VAL A 197 8.14 -4.29 8.12
C VAL A 197 7.27 -5.07 9.13
N VAL A 198 7.85 -5.53 10.24
CA VAL A 198 7.08 -6.18 11.33
C VAL A 198 6.06 -5.22 11.97
N SER A 199 6.35 -3.92 12.01
CA SER A 199 5.44 -2.90 12.55
C SER A 199 4.28 -2.63 11.59
N LEU A 200 4.55 -2.55 10.29
CA LEU A 200 3.55 -2.41 9.24
C LEU A 200 2.57 -3.59 9.26
N GLN A 201 3.06 -4.83 9.32
CA GLN A 201 2.16 -6.00 9.38
C GLN A 201 1.29 -6.02 10.65
N GLN A 202 1.78 -5.49 11.79
CA GLN A 202 0.96 -5.34 13.01
C GLN A 202 -0.15 -4.29 12.88
N LEU A 203 0.04 -3.33 11.96
CA LEU A 203 -0.98 -2.37 11.54
C LEU A 203 -1.86 -2.92 10.41
N GLY A 204 -1.66 -4.17 10.02
CA GLY A 204 -2.39 -4.83 8.95
C GLY A 204 -2.08 -4.28 7.56
N ILE A 205 -0.88 -3.71 7.37
CA ILE A 205 -0.28 -3.34 6.09
C ILE A 205 0.81 -4.36 5.79
N PHE A 206 0.69 -5.09 4.70
CA PHE A 206 1.66 -6.10 4.29
C PHE A 206 1.74 -6.13 2.77
N HIS A 207 2.65 -6.90 2.21
CA HIS A 207 2.91 -6.92 0.77
C HIS A 207 3.51 -5.61 0.25
N VAL A 208 4.56 -5.12 0.91
CA VAL A 208 5.03 -3.73 0.80
C VAL A 208 6.25 -3.53 -0.12
N ASP A 209 6.46 -4.41 -1.10
CA ASP A 209 7.60 -4.41 -2.05
C ASP A 209 8.94 -4.06 -1.38
N VAL A 210 9.37 -4.90 -0.42
CA VAL A 210 10.58 -4.58 0.36
C VAL A 210 11.82 -4.65 -0.53
N ALA A 211 12.36 -3.49 -0.91
CA ALA A 211 13.59 -3.38 -1.69
C ALA A 211 14.37 -2.11 -1.35
N HIS A 212 15.68 -2.13 -1.59
CA HIS A 212 16.57 -1.02 -1.27
C HIS A 212 16.19 0.26 -2.04
N ARG A 213 15.81 0.11 -3.32
CA ARG A 213 15.31 1.19 -4.18
C ARG A 213 14.09 1.92 -3.63
N GLN A 214 13.33 1.29 -2.72
CA GLN A 214 12.12 1.88 -2.13
C GLN A 214 12.40 2.67 -0.85
N LEU A 215 13.66 2.79 -0.44
CA LEU A 215 14.08 3.51 0.76
C LEU A 215 14.46 4.96 0.44
N ILE A 216 13.72 5.89 1.04
CA ILE A 216 13.97 7.32 0.97
C ILE A 216 14.20 7.84 2.39
N ASP A 217 15.36 8.46 2.63
CA ASP A 217 15.84 8.83 3.97
C ASP A 217 15.72 7.67 4.98
N GLY A 218 15.99 6.45 4.51
CA GLY A 218 15.93 5.23 5.31
C GLY A 218 14.53 4.76 5.69
N LYS A 219 13.47 5.24 5.02
CA LYS A 219 12.05 4.88 5.20
C LYS A 219 11.44 4.32 3.92
N ILE A 220 10.47 3.42 4.06
CA ILE A 220 9.71 2.89 2.93
C ILE A 220 8.85 4.01 2.32
N ALA A 221 8.93 4.17 1.01
CA ALA A 221 8.24 5.23 0.27
C ALA A 221 7.06 4.74 -0.57
N ASP A 222 7.06 3.48 -1.02
CA ASP A 222 6.08 2.94 -1.97
C ASP A 222 5.16 1.88 -1.31
N PHE A 223 3.86 2.06 -1.47
CA PHE A 223 2.85 1.10 -1.02
C PHE A 223 1.84 0.74 -2.12
N SER A 224 2.22 0.90 -3.40
CA SER A 224 1.33 0.65 -4.53
C SER A 224 0.91 -0.81 -4.70
N THR A 225 1.61 -1.75 -4.07
CA THR A 225 1.25 -3.18 -4.03
C THR A 225 0.67 -3.62 -2.67
N ALA A 226 0.63 -2.71 -1.69
CA ALA A 226 0.34 -3.07 -0.31
C ALA A 226 -1.10 -3.51 -0.12
N VAL A 227 -1.27 -4.63 0.58
CA VAL A 227 -2.57 -5.06 1.09
C VAL A 227 -2.78 -4.45 2.47
N THR A 228 -3.87 -3.69 2.62
CA THR A 228 -4.23 -3.03 3.89
C THR A 228 -5.58 -3.47 4.40
N THR A 229 -5.61 -4.07 5.58
CA THR A 229 -6.84 -4.51 6.25
C THR A 229 -7.77 -3.33 6.62
N PRO A 230 -9.10 -3.46 6.46
CA PRO A 230 -9.80 -4.62 5.91
C PRO A 230 -9.58 -4.80 4.40
N HIS A 231 -9.50 -6.04 3.93
CA HIS A 231 -9.32 -6.35 2.50
C HIS A 231 -10.06 -7.64 2.16
N PHE A 232 -10.61 -7.76 0.94
CA PHE A 232 -11.35 -8.97 0.53
C PHE A 232 -10.50 -10.25 0.62
N LEU A 233 -9.18 -10.13 0.47
CA LEU A 233 -8.20 -11.22 0.68
C LEU A 233 -8.14 -11.72 2.13
N THR A 234 -8.28 -10.82 3.11
CA THR A 234 -7.92 -11.09 4.51
C THR A 234 -9.11 -11.13 5.46
N ASN A 235 -10.25 -10.58 5.06
CA ASN A 235 -11.40 -10.32 5.92
C ASN A 235 -12.64 -11.04 5.38
N PRO A 236 -12.79 -12.35 5.67
CA PRO A 236 -13.92 -13.14 5.18
C PRO A 236 -15.28 -12.60 5.63
N GLU A 237 -15.33 -11.83 6.72
CA GLU A 237 -16.53 -11.13 7.16
C GLU A 237 -17.09 -10.11 6.16
N LEU A 238 -16.29 -9.68 5.17
CA LEU A 238 -16.75 -8.85 4.06
C LEU A 238 -17.64 -9.63 3.07
N ASN A 239 -17.59 -10.96 3.08
CA ASN A 239 -18.46 -11.82 2.28
C ASN A 239 -19.06 -12.94 3.14
N PRO A 240 -20.31 -12.77 3.63
CA PRO A 240 -20.96 -13.76 4.49
C PRO A 240 -21.29 -15.09 3.78
N SER A 241 -21.14 -15.14 2.45
CA SER A 241 -21.43 -16.32 1.63
C SER A 241 -20.22 -17.24 1.44
N LEU A 242 -19.06 -16.94 2.04
CA LEU A 242 -17.86 -17.76 1.92
C LEU A 242 -18.01 -19.09 2.66
N THR A 243 -17.59 -20.17 2.00
CA THR A 243 -17.50 -21.49 2.63
C THR A 243 -16.24 -21.59 3.50
N PRO A 244 -16.19 -22.50 4.48
CA PRO A 244 -14.98 -22.74 5.27
C PRO A 244 -13.74 -23.09 4.43
N GLU A 245 -13.92 -23.78 3.29
CA GLU A 245 -12.83 -24.08 2.36
C GLU A 245 -12.22 -22.79 1.80
N TRP A 246 -13.05 -21.85 1.35
CA TRP A 246 -12.58 -20.59 0.79
C TRP A 246 -11.94 -19.69 1.85
N ILE A 247 -12.48 -19.67 3.06
CA ILE A 247 -11.86 -18.96 4.19
C ILE A 247 -10.45 -19.50 4.47
N SER A 248 -10.29 -20.84 4.48
CA SER A 248 -8.98 -21.47 4.64
C SER A 248 -8.02 -21.16 3.49
N ALA A 249 -8.52 -21.10 2.25
CA ALA A 249 -7.69 -20.78 1.09
C ALA A 249 -7.23 -19.31 1.11
N MET A 250 -8.11 -18.39 1.51
CA MET A 250 -7.79 -16.97 1.73
C MET A 250 -6.75 -16.79 2.84
N GLU A 251 -6.87 -17.55 3.93
CA GLU A 251 -5.89 -17.58 5.01
C GLU A 251 -4.51 -18.01 4.49
N PHE A 252 -4.45 -19.06 3.67
CA PHE A 252 -3.21 -19.51 3.05
C PHE A 252 -2.58 -18.43 2.18
N GLU A 253 -3.37 -17.78 1.33
CA GLU A 253 -2.86 -16.76 0.42
C GLU A 253 -2.35 -15.53 1.20
N THR A 254 -3.09 -15.12 2.24
CA THR A 254 -2.64 -14.07 3.19
C THR A 254 -1.33 -14.44 3.85
N PHE A 255 -1.18 -15.70 4.29
CA PHE A 255 0.04 -16.19 4.92
C PHE A 255 1.24 -16.07 3.99
N ARG A 256 1.05 -16.44 2.71
CA ARG A 256 2.10 -16.35 1.69
C ARG A 256 2.53 -14.90 1.45
N PHE A 257 1.59 -13.97 1.39
CA PHE A 257 1.88 -12.55 1.21
C PHE A 257 2.68 -11.98 2.38
N CYS A 258 2.30 -12.33 3.61
CA CYS A 258 3.05 -11.91 4.80
C CYS A 258 4.45 -12.50 4.85
N LEU A 259 4.59 -13.76 4.43
CA LEU A 259 5.89 -14.43 4.35
C LEU A 259 6.77 -13.81 3.26
N ALA A 260 6.18 -13.41 2.13
CA ALA A 260 6.89 -12.81 1.00
C ALA A 260 7.61 -11.51 1.38
N ASP A 261 7.03 -10.64 2.22
CA ASP A 261 7.73 -9.42 2.70
C ASP A 261 9.07 -9.75 3.37
N TYR A 262 9.15 -10.87 4.09
CA TYR A 262 10.37 -11.30 4.76
C TYR A 262 11.38 -11.93 3.80
N TRP A 263 10.89 -12.62 2.77
CA TRP A 263 11.75 -13.09 1.69
C TRP A 263 12.31 -11.92 0.88
N GLN A 264 11.49 -10.94 0.52
CA GLN A 264 11.91 -9.71 -0.15
C GLN A 264 12.92 -8.93 0.69
N PHE A 265 12.73 -8.85 2.00
CA PHE A 265 13.75 -8.28 2.90
C PHE A 265 15.08 -9.03 2.82
N ASP A 266 15.04 -10.37 2.81
CA ASP A 266 16.24 -11.19 2.70
C ASP A 266 16.90 -11.04 1.32
N ASP A 267 16.11 -10.97 0.25
CA ASP A 267 16.58 -10.70 -1.13
C ASP A 267 17.21 -9.32 -1.24
N MET A 268 16.62 -8.27 -0.67
CA MET A 268 17.20 -6.93 -0.59
C MET A 268 18.58 -6.93 0.08
N VAL A 269 18.76 -7.71 1.15
CA VAL A 269 20.06 -7.83 1.83
C VAL A 269 21.06 -8.61 1.00
N GLU A 270 20.62 -9.66 0.28
CA GLU A 270 21.45 -10.45 -0.63
C GLU A 270 21.90 -9.60 -1.84
N GLU A 271 20.98 -8.91 -2.51
CA GLU A 271 21.26 -7.97 -3.62
C GLU A 271 22.26 -6.89 -3.20
N TRP A 272 22.01 -6.21 -2.07
CA TRP A 272 22.94 -5.22 -1.52
C TRP A 272 24.34 -5.79 -1.33
N ASN A 273 24.42 -6.99 -0.74
CA ASN A 273 25.69 -7.65 -0.52
C ASN A 273 26.37 -7.99 -1.85
N ASP A 274 25.65 -8.50 -2.84
CA ASP A 274 26.23 -8.87 -4.13
C ASP A 274 26.77 -7.66 -4.90
N GLU A 275 26.18 -6.47 -4.72
CA GLU A 275 26.62 -5.21 -5.33
C GLU A 275 27.84 -4.57 -4.63
N HIS A 276 28.15 -4.95 -3.38
CA HIS A 276 29.20 -4.32 -2.57
C HIS A 276 30.33 -5.29 -2.21
N ASP A 277 31.47 -5.19 -2.87
CA ASP A 277 32.61 -6.11 -2.68
C ASP A 277 33.36 -5.93 -1.34
N ASP A 278 33.36 -4.73 -0.74
CA ASP A 278 34.07 -4.51 0.53
C ASP A 278 33.39 -5.31 1.67
N PRO A 279 34.11 -6.23 2.34
CA PRO A 279 33.58 -6.98 3.47
C PRO A 279 33.00 -6.11 4.61
N ARG A 280 33.39 -4.83 4.71
CA ARG A 280 32.90 -3.87 5.70
C ARG A 280 31.49 -3.37 5.40
N ASP A 281 31.09 -3.38 4.13
CA ASP A 281 29.78 -2.91 3.68
C ASP A 281 28.74 -4.04 3.65
N LYS A 282 29.18 -5.29 3.84
CA LYS A 282 28.31 -6.46 3.91
C LYS A 282 27.38 -6.44 5.12
N VAL A 283 26.09 -6.60 4.87
CA VAL A 283 25.01 -6.69 5.86
C VAL A 283 24.81 -8.13 6.31
N LYS A 284 24.76 -8.33 7.64
CA LYS A 284 24.67 -9.66 8.29
C LYS A 284 23.35 -9.85 9.04
N VAL A 285 22.24 -9.57 8.38
CA VAL A 285 20.86 -9.64 8.93
C VAL A 285 20.05 -10.58 8.05
N SER A 286 19.10 -11.30 8.64
CA SER A 286 18.09 -12.04 7.89
C SER A 286 16.79 -12.10 8.70
N ALA A 287 15.66 -12.07 8.01
CA ALA A 287 14.33 -12.18 8.58
C ALA A 287 13.99 -13.64 8.93
N LEU A 288 14.28 -14.58 8.02
CA LEU A 288 13.93 -15.99 8.17
C LEU A 288 15.17 -16.90 8.30
N PRO A 289 15.07 -18.01 9.04
CA PRO A 289 16.18 -18.97 9.14
C PRO A 289 16.38 -19.73 7.83
N GLY A 290 17.63 -19.83 7.36
CA GLY A 290 17.99 -20.69 6.22
C GLY A 290 18.20 -19.97 4.88
N THR A 291 18.32 -18.64 4.88
CA THR A 291 18.76 -17.83 3.73
C THR A 291 20.14 -18.24 3.21
N ARG A 292 20.37 -18.05 1.89
CA ARG A 292 21.65 -18.37 1.25
C ARG A 292 22.76 -17.55 1.94
N GLY A 293 23.88 -18.20 2.26
CA GLY A 293 24.97 -17.59 3.03
C GLY A 293 24.87 -17.73 4.56
N ARG A 294 23.73 -18.17 5.10
CA ARG A 294 23.58 -18.59 6.51
C ARG A 294 22.89 -19.95 6.62
N GLN A 295 23.48 -20.96 5.99
CA GLN A 295 23.32 -22.30 6.55
C GLN A 295 23.83 -22.24 7.99
N SER A 296 22.96 -22.53 8.95
CA SER A 296 23.38 -22.86 10.31
C SER A 296 24.42 -23.96 10.19
N THR A 297 25.71 -23.61 10.28
CA THR A 297 26.86 -24.53 10.22
C THR A 297 26.78 -25.62 11.29
N TYR A 298 25.88 -25.44 12.26
CA TYR A 298 25.51 -26.45 13.22
C TYR A 298 24.15 -27.06 12.87
N GLY A 299 24.17 -28.31 12.43
CA GLY A 299 23.01 -29.22 12.38
C GLY A 299 22.54 -29.59 13.78
N LEU A 300 22.19 -28.60 14.61
CA LEU A 300 21.54 -28.84 15.88
C LEU A 300 20.17 -29.48 15.60
N ARG A 301 19.85 -30.52 16.37
CA ARG A 301 18.73 -31.48 16.25
C ARG A 301 17.50 -30.94 15.50
N SER A 302 16.97 -31.74 14.56
CA SER A 302 15.62 -31.54 14.03
C SER A 302 14.66 -31.41 15.21
N THR A 303 14.01 -30.26 15.31
CA THR A 303 12.95 -30.02 16.28
C THR A 303 11.67 -29.79 15.49
N PRO A 304 10.50 -30.24 15.97
CA PRO A 304 9.21 -29.97 15.30
C PRO A 304 8.97 -28.48 15.00
N SER A 305 9.55 -27.58 15.82
CA SER A 305 9.54 -26.13 15.59
C SER A 305 10.34 -25.65 14.37
N ARG A 306 11.31 -26.43 13.87
CA ARG A 306 12.06 -26.15 12.62
C ARG A 306 11.34 -26.69 11.40
N GLU A 307 10.41 -27.63 11.57
CA GLU A 307 9.61 -28.20 10.48
C GLU A 307 8.45 -27.28 10.09
N ARG A 308 7.87 -26.56 11.04
CA ARG A 308 6.76 -25.61 10.78
C ARG A 308 7.24 -24.33 10.08
N VAL A 309 6.38 -23.78 9.23
CA VAL A 309 6.58 -22.47 8.58
C VAL A 309 5.84 -21.41 9.38
N TYR A 310 6.42 -20.20 9.45
CA TYR A 310 5.78 -19.10 10.14
C TYR A 310 6.05 -17.75 9.46
N SER A 311 5.09 -16.84 9.62
CA SER A 311 5.27 -15.39 9.44
C SER A 311 5.52 -14.75 10.82
N LEU A 312 6.24 -13.62 10.88
CA LEU A 312 6.49 -12.93 12.14
C LEU A 312 5.22 -12.25 12.70
N VAL A 313 4.22 -11.98 11.85
CA VAL A 313 2.96 -11.33 12.23
C VAL A 313 1.77 -11.97 11.52
N ASP A 314 0.63 -12.03 12.22
CA ASP A 314 -0.69 -12.30 11.64
C ASP A 314 -1.45 -10.97 11.53
N PRO A 315 -1.52 -10.33 10.34
CA PRO A 315 -2.15 -9.02 10.19
C PRO A 315 -3.66 -9.06 10.45
N ARG A 316 -4.30 -10.23 10.36
CA ARG A 316 -5.74 -10.42 10.59
C ARG A 316 -6.14 -10.21 12.05
N ARG A 317 -5.17 -10.26 12.97
CA ARG A 317 -5.39 -9.94 14.40
C ARG A 317 -5.60 -8.45 14.65
N LEU A 318 -5.45 -7.60 13.63
CA LEU A 318 -5.91 -6.22 13.69
C LEU A 318 -7.44 -6.20 13.81
N GLY A 319 -7.95 -5.87 15.00
CA GLY A 319 -9.36 -5.59 15.21
C GLY A 319 -9.78 -4.29 14.52
N TRP A 320 -10.08 -4.34 13.22
CA TRP A 320 -10.43 -3.16 12.41
C TRP A 320 -11.88 -2.68 12.67
N GLY A 321 -12.80 -3.58 13.04
CA GLY A 321 -14.20 -3.24 13.34
C GLY A 321 -14.44 -2.38 14.59
N ALA A 322 -13.48 -2.31 15.51
CA ALA A 322 -13.57 -1.46 16.70
C ALA A 322 -13.23 0.03 16.42
N SER A 323 -12.52 0.32 15.31
CA SER A 323 -12.12 1.68 14.93
C SER A 323 -13.27 2.42 14.22
N ALA A 324 -14.05 1.70 13.39
CA ALA A 324 -15.19 2.26 12.66
C ALA A 324 -16.28 2.85 13.58
N THR A 325 -16.48 2.27 14.77
CA THR A 325 -17.45 2.75 15.77
C THR A 325 -16.99 4.01 16.53
N LEU A 326 -15.68 4.31 16.56
CA LEU A 326 -15.15 5.52 17.17
C LEU A 326 -15.20 6.72 16.21
N SER A 327 -15.07 6.48 14.90
CA SER A 327 -15.22 7.51 13.87
C SER A 327 -16.68 7.98 13.74
N SER A 328 -17.64 7.05 13.71
CA SER A 328 -19.07 7.39 13.54
C SER A 328 -19.66 8.20 14.70
N ARG A 329 -19.16 7.99 15.93
CA ARG A 329 -19.61 8.77 17.12
C ARG A 329 -19.11 10.21 17.15
N ARG A 330 -18.03 10.56 16.44
CA ARG A 330 -17.50 11.94 16.44
C ARG A 330 -18.18 12.85 15.43
N VAL A 331 -18.81 12.30 14.39
CA VAL A 331 -19.56 13.09 13.40
C VAL A 331 -20.97 13.44 13.88
N ALA A 332 -21.55 12.68 14.80
CA ALA A 332 -22.94 12.85 15.26
C ALA A 332 -23.13 13.79 16.47
N GLY A 333 -22.07 14.44 16.97
CA GLY A 333 -22.11 15.21 18.23
C GLY A 333 -21.81 16.69 18.08
N GLY A 334 -22.59 17.42 17.28
CA GLY A 334 -22.42 18.86 17.05
C GLY A 334 -23.73 19.61 16.90
N GLY A 335 -24.63 19.51 17.89
CA GLY A 335 -25.93 20.17 17.90
C GLY A 335 -26.33 20.70 19.27
N THR A 336 -26.27 22.03 19.39
CA THR A 336 -27.07 22.94 20.23
C THR A 336 -27.04 22.85 21.77
N GLY A 337 -26.35 23.83 22.36
CA GLY A 337 -26.56 24.29 23.73
C GLY A 337 -26.00 25.70 23.96
N GLN A 338 -26.82 26.73 23.75
CA GLN A 338 -26.52 28.12 24.13
C GLN A 338 -26.62 28.32 25.66
N LYS A 339 -25.61 28.97 26.27
CA LYS A 339 -25.70 30.23 27.06
C LYS A 339 -24.51 30.38 28.03
N GLY A 340 -23.94 31.59 28.08
CA GLY A 340 -23.21 32.09 29.25
C GLY A 340 -21.94 32.89 28.94
N ASP A 341 -22.06 34.21 29.06
CA ASP A 341 -21.04 35.27 29.02
C ASP A 341 -19.68 35.01 29.71
N GLY A 342 -18.65 35.68 29.16
CA GLY A 342 -17.61 36.35 29.93
C GLY A 342 -16.23 35.67 30.00
N GLY A 343 -15.21 36.30 29.38
CA GLY A 343 -13.82 36.12 29.78
C GLY A 343 -12.81 36.01 28.64
N THR A 344 -12.07 37.09 28.40
CA THR A 344 -10.85 37.15 27.59
C THR A 344 -9.76 36.25 28.18
N GLY A 345 -9.25 35.30 27.39
CA GLY A 345 -8.10 34.47 27.76
C GLY A 345 -7.66 33.59 26.59
N GLY A 346 -6.44 33.79 26.10
CA GLY A 346 -5.89 33.07 24.96
C GLY A 346 -5.90 31.55 25.16
N VAL A 347 -6.42 30.83 24.17
CA VAL A 347 -6.39 29.37 24.14
C VAL A 347 -5.41 28.95 23.07
N SER A 348 -4.21 28.59 23.50
CA SER A 348 -3.30 27.75 22.73
C SER A 348 -4.06 26.49 22.30
N GLY A 349 -4.22 26.30 21.00
CA GLY A 349 -4.80 25.09 20.42
C GLY A 349 -3.98 23.88 20.85
N ARG A 350 -4.40 23.21 21.92
CA ARG A 350 -3.78 21.99 22.41
C ARG A 350 -4.16 20.89 21.42
N ALA A 351 -3.25 20.59 20.49
CA ALA A 351 -3.40 19.50 19.55
C ALA A 351 -3.76 18.23 20.34
N ILE A 352 -4.98 17.74 20.15
CA ILE A 352 -5.43 16.49 20.74
C ILE A 352 -4.66 15.40 19.99
N SER A 353 -3.57 14.91 20.58
CA SER A 353 -2.80 13.80 20.02
C SER A 353 -3.73 12.59 19.88
N LYS A 354 -3.96 12.13 18.66
CA LYS A 354 -4.69 10.87 18.41
C LYS A 354 -3.99 9.76 19.22
N PRO A 355 -4.74 8.86 19.89
CA PRO A 355 -4.13 7.78 20.66
C PRO A 355 -3.36 6.85 19.72
N ARG A 356 -2.02 6.89 19.80
CA ARG A 356 -1.13 6.04 19.02
C ARG A 356 -1.36 4.58 19.38
N ARG A 357 -1.61 3.72 18.39
CA ARG A 357 -1.85 2.28 18.62
C ARG A 357 -0.58 1.63 19.16
N ARG A 358 -0.68 0.83 20.20
CA ARG A 358 0.51 0.16 20.78
C ARG A 358 0.95 -0.99 19.87
N LEU A 359 2.21 -0.93 19.42
CA LEU A 359 2.88 -2.04 18.73
C LEU A 359 3.66 -2.92 19.73
N VAL A 360 3.73 -4.21 19.45
CA VAL A 360 4.49 -5.17 20.24
C VAL A 360 5.87 -5.33 19.61
N ALA A 361 6.93 -5.19 20.40
CA ALA A 361 8.30 -5.33 19.90
C ALA A 361 8.61 -6.74 19.36
N ARG A 362 7.90 -7.75 19.87
CA ARG A 362 8.00 -9.16 19.48
C ARG A 362 6.59 -9.76 19.40
N PRO A 363 5.86 -9.53 18.31
CA PRO A 363 4.53 -10.11 18.14
C PRO A 363 4.61 -11.65 18.13
N PRO A 364 3.52 -12.35 18.50
CA PRO A 364 3.48 -13.80 18.40
C PRO A 364 3.59 -14.21 16.93
N ARG A 365 4.47 -15.18 16.66
CA ARG A 365 4.61 -15.77 15.32
C ARG A 365 3.29 -16.38 14.87
N TRP A 366 2.97 -16.19 13.61
CA TRP A 366 1.87 -16.89 12.95
C TRP A 366 2.42 -18.17 12.34
N TYR A 367 2.07 -19.31 12.92
CA TYR A 367 2.40 -20.60 12.34
C TYR A 367 1.26 -21.04 11.41
N TYR A 368 1.61 -21.52 10.23
CA TYR A 368 0.64 -22.09 9.30
C TYR A 368 0.75 -23.62 9.32
N ASP A 369 -0.36 -24.28 9.64
CA ASP A 369 -0.41 -25.73 9.70
C ASP A 369 -0.71 -26.30 8.30
N CYS A 370 0.28 -26.97 7.74
CA CYS A 370 0.23 -27.56 6.39
C CYS A 370 0.99 -28.88 6.34
N ASP A 371 0.79 -29.62 5.26
CA ASP A 371 1.53 -30.85 5.00
C ASP A 371 3.03 -30.55 4.77
N PRO A 372 3.92 -31.54 4.99
CA PRO A 372 5.37 -31.34 4.84
C PRO A 372 5.83 -30.85 3.46
N GLN A 373 5.12 -31.20 2.38
CA GLN A 373 5.48 -30.80 1.02
C GLN A 373 5.17 -29.31 0.81
N THR A 374 3.99 -28.85 1.25
CA THR A 374 3.63 -27.43 1.27
C THR A 374 4.60 -26.63 2.14
N ALA A 375 4.91 -27.13 3.34
CA ALA A 375 5.86 -26.50 4.23
C ALA A 375 7.26 -26.37 3.59
N ALA A 376 7.74 -27.41 2.90
CA ALA A 376 9.01 -27.39 2.18
C ALA A 376 8.99 -26.36 1.04
N LYS A 377 7.89 -26.31 0.27
CA LYS A 377 7.71 -25.32 -0.81
C LYS A 377 7.75 -23.89 -0.27
N LEU A 378 7.04 -23.59 0.81
CA LEU A 378 7.02 -22.25 1.41
C LEU A 378 8.39 -21.80 1.96
N LYS A 379 9.27 -22.74 2.32
CA LYS A 379 10.63 -22.43 2.81
C LYS A 379 11.63 -22.11 1.71
N THR A 380 11.35 -22.53 0.48
CA THR A 380 12.29 -22.41 -0.65
C THR A 380 11.79 -21.48 -1.74
N THR A 381 10.48 -21.25 -1.82
CA THR A 381 9.88 -20.38 -2.83
C THR A 381 9.96 -18.92 -2.38
N ARG A 382 10.87 -18.16 -2.99
CA ARG A 382 11.03 -16.71 -2.73
C ARG A 382 10.03 -15.85 -3.51
N GLY A 383 9.59 -16.32 -4.67
CA GLY A 383 8.49 -15.71 -5.42
C GLY A 383 7.12 -16.19 -4.95
N TYR A 384 6.09 -15.43 -5.26
CA TYR A 384 4.70 -15.86 -5.06
C TYR A 384 3.96 -15.73 -6.39
N SER A 385 3.33 -16.82 -6.81
CA SER A 385 2.22 -16.77 -7.76
C SER A 385 0.92 -16.85 -6.98
N LEU A 386 -0.11 -16.13 -7.41
CA LEU A 386 -1.43 -16.25 -6.81
C LEU A 386 -1.95 -17.68 -7.01
N THR A 387 -2.42 -18.31 -5.93
CA THR A 387 -3.18 -19.57 -6.04
C THR A 387 -4.67 -19.34 -6.20
N LEU A 388 -5.11 -18.13 -5.87
CA LEU A 388 -6.49 -17.69 -5.98
C LEU A 388 -6.64 -16.68 -7.12
N SER A 389 -7.71 -16.83 -7.87
CA SER A 389 -8.32 -15.77 -8.65
C SER A 389 -9.58 -15.28 -7.96
N TRP A 390 -10.14 -14.19 -8.45
CA TRP A 390 -11.31 -13.56 -7.85
C TRP A 390 -12.37 -13.31 -8.90
N TRP A 391 -13.61 -13.21 -8.45
CA TRP A 391 -14.74 -12.73 -9.23
C TRP A 391 -15.70 -12.01 -8.30
N ALA A 392 -16.54 -11.13 -8.85
CA ALA A 392 -17.54 -10.41 -8.06
C ALA A 392 -18.95 -10.72 -8.54
N LYS A 393 -19.89 -10.83 -7.61
CA LYS A 393 -21.30 -11.00 -7.89
C LYS A 393 -22.14 -10.41 -6.77
N ASP A 394 -23.18 -9.69 -7.13
CA ASP A 394 -24.13 -9.08 -6.19
C ASP A 394 -23.42 -8.18 -5.14
N GLY A 395 -22.34 -7.51 -5.54
CA GLY A 395 -21.53 -6.65 -4.66
C GLY A 395 -20.59 -7.40 -3.72
N LEU A 396 -20.49 -8.72 -3.82
CA LEU A 396 -19.61 -9.57 -3.01
C LEU A 396 -18.45 -10.11 -3.86
N ILE A 397 -17.26 -10.19 -3.27
CA ILE A 397 -16.05 -10.73 -3.90
C ILE A 397 -15.84 -12.18 -3.45
N PHE A 398 -15.67 -13.08 -4.40
CA PHE A 398 -15.50 -14.51 -4.16
C PHE A 398 -14.14 -14.99 -4.67
N PRO A 399 -13.42 -15.83 -3.92
CA PRO A 399 -12.24 -16.50 -4.43
C PRO A 399 -12.62 -17.66 -5.36
N ARG A 400 -11.69 -18.01 -6.24
CA ARG A 400 -11.69 -19.20 -7.08
C ARG A 400 -10.26 -19.74 -7.13
N LYS A 401 -10.08 -21.04 -7.36
CA LYS A 401 -8.75 -21.61 -7.62
C LYS A 401 -8.31 -21.17 -9.02
N ARG A 402 -7.12 -20.59 -9.15
CA ARG A 402 -6.47 -20.38 -10.45
C ARG A 402 -6.26 -21.74 -11.13
N ARG A 403 -6.52 -21.78 -12.44
CA ARG A 403 -6.43 -23.01 -13.24
C ARG A 403 -5.00 -23.41 -13.54
#